data_AF-A0A4Q3UEG5-F1
#
_entry.id   AF-A0A4Q3UEG5-F1
#
_cell.length_a   1.000
_cell.length_b   1.000
_cell.length_c   1.000
_cell.angle_alpha   90.00
_cell.angle_beta   90.00
_cell.angle_gamma   90.00
#
_symmetry.space_group_name_H-M   'P 1'
#
loop_
_entity.id
_entity.type
_entity.pdbx_description
1 polymer ?
#
loop_
_entity_poly.entity_id
_entity_poly.type
_entity_poly.pdbx_seq_one_letter_code
_entity_poly.pdbx_strand_id
1 'polypeptide(L)'
;MRLRGRRAGPTSISGSSCCLRGTSGRGGRSRAETFGWRWGVSLSMRRWPFVFLGVLSLPAVGQRQATSGAKVAATRSELYTLKSCVERFRKDCGRYPTTEEGLPALYVNPSVKGWRGPYVSKLSKDPWGNPYDYDSTQRGFTITSYGADGIPGGKGGAADIVVMELPVFSRWVGAKAPKPKMAEGDIATLRDGLDLFRLHHGRYPTAKEGLAILYRTPRGASQPYLDRKISFDPWGGSYRYTTGRGGYRLSSYGADGKRGGKGENADIEVQE
;
A
#
# COMPACT_ATOMS: atom_id res chain seq x y z
N MET A 1 -29.31 35.61 24.86
CA MET A 1 -29.46 36.56 23.73
C MET A 1 -29.48 35.79 22.41
N ARG A 2 -30.60 35.88 21.68
CA ARG A 2 -30.74 35.46 20.27
C ARG A 2 -30.03 36.45 19.35
N LEU A 3 -29.66 36.01 18.13
CA LEU A 3 -29.95 36.61 16.80
C LEU A 3 -29.08 35.87 15.75
N ARG A 4 -29.67 35.06 14.84
CA ARG A 4 -30.02 35.38 13.43
C ARG A 4 -28.84 36.04 12.69
N GLY A 5 -28.23 35.49 11.64
CA GLY A 5 -28.73 34.74 10.48
C GLY A 5 -28.59 35.62 9.22
N ARG A 6 -28.11 35.06 8.09
CA ARG A 6 -28.50 35.47 6.72
C ARG A 6 -27.85 34.56 5.66
N ARG A 7 -28.72 34.09 4.74
CA ARG A 7 -28.43 33.44 3.45
C ARG A 7 -28.49 34.49 2.34
N ALA A 8 -27.80 34.24 1.23
CA ALA A 8 -28.14 34.57 -0.17
C ALA A 8 -26.98 34.00 -1.03
N GLY A 9 -27.11 33.40 -2.20
CA GLY A 9 -28.14 33.34 -3.25
C GLY A 9 -27.38 33.26 -4.59
N PRO A 10 -27.86 32.52 -5.61
CA PRO A 10 -27.08 32.21 -6.82
C PRO A 10 -27.27 33.26 -7.94
N THR A 11 -26.25 33.46 -8.77
CA THR A 11 -26.29 34.32 -9.96
C THR A 11 -26.71 33.53 -11.20
N SER A 12 -27.81 33.98 -11.80
CA SER A 12 -28.28 33.69 -13.16
C SER A 12 -27.88 34.85 -14.11
N ILE A 13 -28.16 34.69 -15.42
CA ILE A 13 -28.25 35.65 -16.55
C ILE A 13 -27.20 35.29 -17.64
N SER A 14 -27.56 34.76 -18.82
CA SER A 14 -28.43 35.24 -19.93
C SER A 14 -27.65 35.94 -21.06
N GLY A 15 -27.98 35.57 -22.29
CA GLY A 15 -27.79 36.35 -23.52
C GLY A 15 -27.05 35.56 -24.61
N SER A 16 -27.36 35.65 -25.90
CA SER A 16 -28.42 36.33 -26.64
C SER A 16 -28.41 35.76 -28.06
N SER A 17 -29.58 35.74 -28.67
CA SER A 17 -29.83 35.53 -30.09
C SER A 17 -29.09 36.55 -30.96
N CYS A 18 -28.61 36.15 -32.15
CA CYS A 18 -28.42 37.09 -33.25
C CYS A 18 -28.62 36.42 -34.62
N CYS A 19 -29.39 37.11 -35.44
CA CYS A 19 -29.95 36.73 -36.74
C CYS A 19 -28.97 36.92 -37.91
N LEU A 20 -29.31 36.36 -39.08
CA LEU A 20 -29.35 36.97 -40.44
C LEU A 20 -29.34 35.83 -41.50
N ARG A 21 -30.42 35.59 -42.28
CA ARG A 21 -30.85 36.25 -43.56
C ARG A 21 -29.91 35.88 -44.73
N GLY A 22 -30.30 35.41 -45.93
CA GLY A 22 -31.58 35.19 -46.64
C GLY A 22 -31.37 34.17 -47.81
N THR A 23 -32.42 33.52 -48.34
CA THR A 23 -33.18 33.84 -49.61
C THR A 23 -32.33 33.74 -50.89
N SER A 24 -32.70 33.10 -52.02
CA SER A 24 -33.99 32.65 -52.57
C SER A 24 -33.80 32.01 -53.96
N GLY A 25 -34.76 31.15 -54.37
CA GLY A 25 -35.23 30.99 -55.77
C GLY A 25 -34.89 29.65 -56.43
N ARG A 26 -35.73 29.03 -57.27
CA ARG A 26 -37.11 29.25 -57.76
C ARG A 26 -37.44 27.95 -58.55
N GLY A 27 -38.49 27.20 -58.23
CA GLY A 27 -39.75 27.21 -58.99
C GLY A 27 -40.01 25.88 -59.73
N GLY A 28 -41.22 25.33 -59.62
CA GLY A 28 -41.62 24.14 -60.40
C GLY A 28 -42.90 23.47 -59.90
N ARG A 29 -44.01 23.73 -60.58
CA ARG A 29 -45.42 23.56 -60.17
C ARG A 29 -45.98 22.13 -60.29
N SER A 30 -47.11 21.93 -59.59
CA SER A 30 -48.25 21.03 -59.92
C SER A 30 -48.15 19.57 -59.48
N ARG A 31 -49.20 18.86 -59.06
CA ARG A 31 -50.58 19.12 -58.60
C ARG A 31 -51.09 17.73 -58.15
N ALA A 32 -51.87 17.70 -57.06
CA ALA A 32 -52.86 16.70 -56.64
C ALA A 32 -52.72 15.22 -57.09
N GLU A 33 -52.79 14.29 -56.14
CA GLU A 33 -54.04 13.55 -55.87
C GLU A 33 -53.80 12.49 -54.79
N THR A 34 -54.63 12.57 -53.76
CA THR A 34 -54.81 11.55 -52.72
C THR A 34 -55.62 10.39 -53.31
N PHE A 35 -55.10 9.18 -53.26
CA PHE A 35 -55.94 8.00 -53.41
C PHE A 35 -55.43 6.90 -52.49
N GLY A 36 -56.23 6.61 -51.47
CA GLY A 36 -56.07 5.43 -50.64
C GLY A 36 -57.13 4.39 -50.97
N TRP A 37 -56.89 3.21 -50.39
CA TRP A 37 -57.79 2.05 -50.26
C TRP A 37 -57.88 1.16 -51.51
N ARG A 38 -57.91 -0.18 -51.47
CA ARG A 38 -57.70 -1.25 -50.48
C ARG A 38 -57.87 -2.59 -51.26
N TRP A 39 -57.40 -3.71 -50.68
CA TRP A 39 -57.60 -5.11 -51.11
C TRP A 39 -56.76 -5.53 -52.34
N GLY A 40 -56.12 -6.70 -52.41
CA GLY A 40 -56.09 -7.88 -51.57
C GLY A 40 -55.53 -9.03 -52.42
N VAL A 41 -54.53 -9.73 -51.88
CA VAL A 41 -54.05 -11.07 -52.24
C VAL A 41 -53.47 -11.28 -53.65
N SER A 42 -52.15 -11.45 -53.73
CA SER A 42 -51.57 -12.46 -54.62
C SER A 42 -50.28 -13.04 -54.05
N LEU A 43 -50.30 -14.35 -53.97
CA LEU A 43 -49.28 -15.25 -53.51
C LEU A 43 -48.03 -15.10 -54.41
N SER A 44 -46.95 -14.51 -53.89
CA SER A 44 -45.61 -14.71 -54.47
C SER A 44 -44.57 -14.53 -53.37
N MET A 45 -44.21 -15.67 -52.78
CA MET A 45 -42.84 -16.16 -52.69
C MET A 45 -41.74 -15.08 -52.58
N ARG A 46 -41.00 -15.15 -51.46
CA ARG A 46 -39.66 -14.57 -51.18
C ARG A 46 -39.63 -13.42 -50.16
N ARG A 47 -39.74 -13.77 -48.87
CA ARG A 47 -38.67 -13.57 -47.87
C ARG A 47 -39.14 -14.21 -46.55
N TRP A 48 -38.48 -15.29 -46.14
CA TRP A 48 -38.70 -15.96 -44.86
C TRP A 48 -38.27 -15.01 -43.72
N PRO A 49 -39.01 -14.89 -42.60
CA PRO A 49 -38.40 -14.52 -41.34
C PRO A 49 -38.46 -15.72 -40.39
N PHE A 50 -37.86 -16.84 -40.78
CA PHE A 50 -37.50 -17.88 -39.82
C PHE A 50 -36.16 -17.50 -39.22
N VAL A 51 -36.23 -16.89 -38.04
CA VAL A 51 -35.44 -17.25 -36.86
C VAL A 51 -34.16 -18.03 -37.20
N PHE A 52 -33.04 -17.34 -37.30
CA PHE A 52 -31.73 -17.94 -37.09
C PHE A 52 -30.96 -17.08 -36.09
N LEU A 53 -30.88 -17.63 -34.88
CA LEU A 53 -29.83 -17.46 -33.90
C LEU A 53 -29.22 -16.07 -33.85
N GLY A 54 -29.76 -15.25 -32.95
CA GLY A 54 -28.90 -14.37 -32.17
C GLY A 54 -27.84 -15.25 -31.50
N VAL A 55 -26.67 -15.35 -32.13
CA VAL A 55 -25.46 -15.76 -31.43
C VAL A 55 -25.26 -14.70 -30.38
N LEU A 56 -25.71 -15.03 -29.17
CA LEU A 56 -25.34 -14.35 -27.95
C LEU A 56 -23.82 -14.47 -27.87
N SER A 57 -23.13 -13.51 -28.45
CA SER A 57 -21.72 -13.27 -28.18
C SER A 57 -21.68 -12.85 -26.72
N LEU A 58 -21.60 -13.84 -25.83
CA LEU A 58 -21.09 -13.64 -24.50
C LEU A 58 -19.76 -12.92 -24.69
N PRO A 59 -19.60 -11.66 -24.23
CA PRO A 59 -18.26 -11.14 -24.10
C PRO A 59 -17.57 -12.14 -23.19
N ALA A 60 -16.59 -12.85 -23.71
CA ALA A 60 -15.61 -13.50 -22.87
C ALA A 60 -15.14 -12.38 -21.94
N VAL A 61 -15.56 -12.45 -20.67
CA VAL A 61 -14.97 -11.66 -19.61
C VAL A 61 -13.56 -12.21 -19.56
N GLY A 62 -12.69 -11.64 -20.40
CA GLY A 62 -11.29 -11.90 -20.37
C GLY A 62 -10.89 -11.54 -18.96
N GLN A 63 -10.66 -12.56 -18.13
CA GLN A 63 -9.87 -12.40 -16.93
C GLN A 63 -8.56 -11.83 -17.43
N ARG A 64 -8.45 -10.51 -17.39
CA ARG A 64 -7.18 -9.81 -17.50
C ARG A 64 -6.37 -10.45 -16.40
N GLN A 65 -5.48 -11.37 -16.77
CA GLN A 65 -4.61 -12.02 -15.82
C GLN A 65 -3.80 -10.89 -15.22
N ALA A 66 -4.21 -10.47 -14.03
CA ALA A 66 -3.50 -9.46 -13.29
C ALA A 66 -2.04 -9.92 -13.26
N THR A 67 -1.15 -9.07 -13.75
CA THR A 67 0.28 -9.37 -13.74
C THR A 67 0.69 -9.72 -12.32
N SER A 68 1.75 -10.51 -12.16
CA SER A 68 2.24 -10.94 -10.84
C SER A 68 2.37 -9.75 -9.86
N GLY A 69 2.80 -8.58 -10.34
CA GLY A 69 2.85 -7.34 -9.56
C GLY A 69 1.48 -6.77 -9.13
N ALA A 70 0.46 -6.82 -9.99
CA ALA A 70 -0.88 -6.34 -9.65
C ALA A 70 -1.55 -7.23 -8.58
N LYS A 71 -1.34 -8.54 -8.63
CA LYS A 71 -1.79 -9.48 -7.59
C LYS A 71 -1.11 -9.19 -6.25
N VAL A 72 0.20 -8.98 -6.26
CA VAL A 72 0.96 -8.60 -5.04
C VAL A 72 0.45 -7.29 -4.45
N ALA A 73 0.15 -6.28 -5.28
CA ALA A 73 -0.40 -5.01 -4.80
C ALA A 73 -1.80 -5.16 -4.21
N ALA A 74 -2.69 -5.93 -4.84
CA ALA A 74 -4.02 -6.23 -4.31
C ALA A 74 -3.95 -6.94 -2.95
N THR A 75 -3.13 -7.99 -2.85
CA THR A 75 -2.92 -8.74 -1.60
C THR A 75 -2.46 -7.84 -0.46
N ARG A 76 -1.56 -6.89 -0.73
CA ARG A 76 -1.12 -5.91 0.29
C ARG A 76 -2.27 -5.07 0.80
N SER A 77 -3.10 -4.54 -0.10
CA SER A 77 -4.24 -3.71 0.30
C SER A 77 -5.24 -4.48 1.17
N GLU A 78 -5.44 -5.76 0.87
CA GLU A 78 -6.26 -6.67 1.68
C GLU A 78 -5.64 -6.93 3.05
N LEU A 79 -4.34 -7.25 3.11
CA LEU A 79 -3.62 -7.46 4.37
C LEU A 79 -3.65 -6.22 5.28
N TYR A 80 -3.55 -5.01 4.73
CA TYR A 80 -3.69 -3.76 5.51
C TYR A 80 -5.12 -3.57 6.04
N THR A 81 -6.12 -3.97 5.27
CA THR A 81 -7.51 -3.95 5.70
C THR A 81 -7.71 -4.94 6.86
N LEU A 82 -7.23 -6.18 6.72
CA LEU A 82 -7.26 -7.20 7.78
C LEU A 82 -6.52 -6.73 9.04
N LYS A 83 -5.34 -6.13 8.90
CA LYS A 83 -4.60 -5.51 10.01
C LYS A 83 -5.46 -4.48 10.75
N SER A 84 -6.12 -3.58 10.02
CA SER A 84 -6.99 -2.56 10.62
C SER A 84 -8.17 -3.17 11.36
N CYS A 85 -8.73 -4.28 10.86
CA CYS A 85 -9.79 -5.04 11.53
C CYS A 85 -9.28 -5.69 12.84
N VAL A 86 -8.09 -6.28 12.83
CA VAL A 86 -7.44 -6.89 14.00
C VAL A 86 -7.12 -5.84 15.07
N GLU A 87 -6.62 -4.68 14.67
CA GLU A 87 -6.39 -3.55 15.59
C GLU A 87 -7.70 -3.05 16.21
N ARG A 88 -8.80 -3.05 15.45
CA ARG A 88 -10.12 -2.66 15.96
C ARG A 88 -10.65 -3.69 16.95
N PHE A 89 -10.48 -4.98 16.66
CA PHE A 89 -10.78 -6.05 17.60
C PHE A 89 -10.01 -5.86 18.92
N ARG A 90 -8.71 -5.52 18.86
CA ARG A 90 -7.92 -5.21 20.06
C ARG A 90 -8.47 -4.02 20.83
N LYS A 91 -8.90 -2.95 20.15
CA LYS A 91 -9.48 -1.77 20.81
C LYS A 91 -10.78 -2.11 21.55
N ASP A 92 -11.59 -3.00 20.99
CA ASP A 92 -12.91 -3.34 21.55
C ASP A 92 -12.83 -4.46 22.61
N CYS A 93 -12.00 -5.49 22.39
CA CYS A 93 -11.88 -6.67 23.25
C CYS A 93 -10.66 -6.62 24.19
N GLY A 94 -9.74 -5.67 24.00
CA GLY A 94 -8.51 -5.51 24.80
C GLY A 94 -7.38 -6.50 24.46
N ARG A 95 -7.61 -7.47 23.56
CA ARG A 95 -6.64 -8.49 23.14
C ARG A 95 -6.70 -8.72 21.64
N TYR A 96 -5.65 -9.30 21.06
CA TYR A 96 -5.70 -9.84 19.70
C TYR A 96 -6.42 -11.22 19.68
N PRO A 97 -6.97 -11.64 18.52
CA PRO A 97 -7.41 -13.02 18.33
C PRO A 97 -6.26 -14.00 18.60
N THR A 98 -6.54 -15.18 19.15
CA THR A 98 -5.49 -16.21 19.31
C THR A 98 -5.24 -16.94 18.00
N THR A 99 -4.14 -17.68 17.90
CA THR A 99 -3.83 -18.51 16.73
C THR A 99 -4.91 -19.58 16.48
N GLU A 100 -5.56 -20.09 17.52
CA GLU A 100 -6.66 -21.06 17.42
C GLU A 100 -7.97 -20.42 16.91
N GLU A 101 -8.26 -19.19 17.32
CA GLU A 101 -9.43 -18.43 16.85
C GLU A 101 -9.22 -17.90 15.42
N GLY A 102 -7.98 -17.52 15.10
CA GLY A 102 -7.53 -17.08 13.78
C GLY A 102 -8.22 -15.80 13.26
N LEU A 103 -8.13 -15.60 11.95
CA LEU A 103 -8.88 -14.57 11.24
C LEU A 103 -10.42 -14.75 11.24
N PRO A 104 -10.99 -15.97 11.37
CA PRO A 104 -12.44 -16.15 11.50
C PRO A 104 -13.07 -15.37 12.65
N ALA A 105 -12.31 -15.11 13.73
CA ALA A 105 -12.73 -14.29 14.88
C ALA A 105 -13.17 -12.86 14.52
N LEU A 106 -12.71 -12.36 13.37
CA LEU A 106 -13.07 -11.03 12.87
C LEU A 106 -14.48 -11.00 12.26
N TYR A 107 -14.95 -12.15 11.77
CA TYR A 107 -16.24 -12.32 11.11
C TYR A 107 -17.28 -12.95 12.05
N VAL A 108 -16.92 -14.03 12.73
CA VAL A 108 -17.77 -14.74 13.68
C VAL A 108 -17.32 -14.40 15.09
N ASN A 109 -18.25 -14.02 15.96
CA ASN A 109 -17.93 -13.73 17.35
C ASN A 109 -17.40 -15.00 18.06
N PRO A 110 -16.16 -15.02 18.57
CA PRO A 110 -15.60 -16.14 19.32
C PRO A 110 -16.10 -16.20 20.78
N SER A 111 -17.29 -15.70 21.06
CA SER A 111 -17.86 -15.54 22.41
C SER A 111 -17.04 -14.64 23.33
N VAL A 112 -16.41 -13.60 22.77
CA VAL A 112 -15.57 -12.65 23.53
C VAL A 112 -16.39 -11.44 23.98
N LYS A 113 -16.22 -11.08 25.26
CA LYS A 113 -16.87 -9.90 25.84
C LYS A 113 -16.32 -8.63 25.17
N GLY A 114 -17.22 -7.77 24.68
CA GLY A 114 -16.85 -6.51 24.02
C GLY A 114 -16.74 -6.58 22.50
N TRP A 115 -16.95 -7.75 21.89
CA TRP A 115 -16.99 -7.88 20.43
C TRP A 115 -18.12 -7.04 19.82
N ARG A 116 -17.76 -6.10 18.94
CA ARG A 116 -18.69 -5.19 18.24
C ARG A 116 -18.73 -5.44 16.73
N GLY A 117 -18.32 -6.63 16.32
CA GLY A 117 -18.20 -7.00 14.92
C GLY A 117 -19.56 -7.18 14.22
N PRO A 118 -19.54 -7.58 12.94
CA PRO A 118 -18.37 -8.09 12.20
C PRO A 118 -17.39 -6.98 11.78
N TYR A 119 -16.08 -7.21 11.99
CA TYR A 119 -15.02 -6.27 11.61
C TYR A 119 -14.63 -6.38 10.14
N VAL A 120 -14.89 -7.54 9.53
CA VAL A 120 -14.70 -7.84 8.12
C VAL A 120 -16.02 -8.35 7.54
N SER A 121 -16.41 -7.91 6.35
CA SER A 121 -17.67 -8.34 5.72
C SER A 121 -17.58 -9.75 5.13
N LYS A 122 -16.40 -10.13 4.61
CA LYS A 122 -16.11 -11.46 4.09
C LYS A 122 -14.62 -11.72 4.18
N LEU A 123 -14.24 -12.93 4.62
CA LEU A 123 -12.85 -13.37 4.50
C LEU A 123 -12.57 -13.67 3.02
N SER A 124 -11.91 -12.75 2.32
CA SER A 124 -11.38 -13.04 0.98
C SER A 124 -10.20 -13.99 1.11
N LYS A 125 -10.06 -14.87 0.11
CA LYS A 125 -8.79 -15.57 -0.14
C LYS A 125 -7.87 -14.61 -0.87
N ASP A 126 -6.57 -14.88 -0.83
CA ASP A 126 -5.63 -14.08 -1.59
C ASP A 126 -5.88 -14.19 -3.12
N PRO A 127 -5.26 -13.34 -3.95
CA PRO A 127 -5.42 -13.36 -5.42
C PRO A 127 -4.93 -14.64 -6.11
N TRP A 128 -4.31 -15.57 -5.38
CA TRP A 128 -3.89 -16.89 -5.84
C TRP A 128 -4.83 -18.00 -5.37
N GLY A 129 -5.80 -17.68 -4.50
CA GLY A 129 -6.78 -18.61 -3.97
C GLY A 129 -6.33 -19.31 -2.69
N ASN A 130 -5.22 -18.88 -2.10
CA ASN A 130 -4.70 -19.41 -0.84
C ASN A 130 -5.33 -18.67 0.36
N PRO A 131 -5.56 -19.37 1.48
CA PRO A 131 -5.98 -18.73 2.72
C PRO A 131 -4.83 -17.93 3.33
N TYR A 132 -5.18 -16.84 4.02
CA TYR A 132 -4.21 -16.08 4.82
C TYR A 132 -3.86 -16.85 6.08
N ASP A 133 -2.57 -16.92 6.39
CA ASP A 133 -2.05 -17.51 7.61
C ASP A 133 -1.94 -16.44 8.71
N TYR A 134 -2.28 -16.83 9.93
CA TYR A 134 -2.36 -15.91 11.07
C TYR A 134 -1.67 -16.49 12.28
N ASP A 135 -0.65 -15.79 12.76
CA ASP A 135 0.05 -16.10 13.99
C ASP A 135 -0.09 -14.94 14.98
N SER A 136 -0.55 -15.25 16.18
CA SER A 136 -0.76 -14.28 17.25
C SER A 136 0.20 -14.55 18.40
N THR A 137 1.00 -13.54 18.72
CA THR A 137 1.81 -13.48 19.94
C THR A 137 1.16 -12.51 20.94
N GLN A 138 1.38 -12.68 22.25
CA GLN A 138 0.80 -11.77 23.25
C GLN A 138 1.13 -10.28 23.04
N ARG A 139 2.22 -9.98 22.32
CA ARG A 139 2.70 -8.61 22.06
C ARG A 139 2.43 -8.11 20.64
N GLY A 140 1.90 -8.92 19.74
CA GLY A 140 1.74 -8.57 18.33
C GLY A 140 1.21 -9.71 17.49
N PHE A 141 0.94 -9.46 16.22
CA PHE A 141 0.43 -10.47 15.31
C PHE A 141 1.14 -10.41 13.96
N THR A 142 1.10 -11.53 13.26
CA THR A 142 1.65 -11.71 11.91
C THR A 142 0.56 -12.27 11.02
N ILE A 143 0.29 -11.60 9.91
CA ILE A 143 -0.59 -12.10 8.83
C ILE A 143 0.29 -12.35 7.61
N THR A 144 0.30 -13.58 7.11
CA THR A 144 1.13 -14.01 5.99
C THR A 144 0.27 -14.51 4.84
N SER A 145 0.58 -14.07 3.62
CA SER A 145 0.14 -14.73 2.39
C SER A 145 1.36 -15.34 1.72
N TYR A 146 1.28 -16.65 1.47
CA TYR A 146 2.32 -17.46 0.83
C TYR A 146 2.41 -17.27 -0.70
N GLY A 147 1.80 -16.21 -1.25
CA GLY A 147 1.89 -15.89 -2.66
C GLY A 147 1.36 -16.99 -3.61
N ALA A 148 1.95 -17.07 -4.80
CA ALA A 148 1.52 -17.97 -5.86
C ALA A 148 1.80 -19.46 -5.61
N ASP A 149 2.84 -19.78 -4.86
CA ASP A 149 3.31 -21.13 -4.59
C ASP A 149 2.70 -21.74 -3.33
N GLY A 150 2.18 -20.93 -2.41
CA GLY A 150 1.52 -21.44 -1.20
C GLY A 150 2.50 -22.06 -0.20
N ILE A 151 3.80 -21.76 -0.35
CA ILE A 151 4.91 -22.31 0.45
C ILE A 151 5.67 -21.12 1.05
N PRO A 152 6.14 -21.20 2.32
CA PRO A 152 7.03 -20.18 2.87
C PRO A 152 8.30 -20.04 2.01
N GLY A 153 8.52 -18.85 1.45
CA GLY A 153 9.71 -18.48 0.72
C GLY A 153 9.42 -17.81 -0.63
N GLY A 154 10.28 -18.08 -1.61
CA GLY A 154 10.10 -17.67 -3.00
C GLY A 154 10.53 -16.25 -3.40
N LYS A 155 10.41 -15.95 -4.70
CA LYS A 155 10.84 -14.68 -5.32
C LYS A 155 9.77 -14.16 -6.30
N GLY A 156 9.64 -12.84 -6.41
CA GLY A 156 8.73 -12.20 -7.36
C GLY A 156 7.26 -12.42 -7.00
N GLY A 157 6.48 -13.05 -7.89
CA GLY A 157 5.07 -13.36 -7.65
C GLY A 157 4.82 -14.53 -6.67
N ALA A 158 5.87 -15.29 -6.38
CA ALA A 158 5.90 -16.35 -5.37
C ALA A 158 6.57 -15.86 -4.07
N ALA A 159 6.77 -14.56 -3.89
CA ALA A 159 7.34 -14.05 -2.64
C ALA A 159 6.25 -13.88 -1.59
N ASP A 160 6.52 -14.37 -0.38
CA ASP A 160 5.64 -14.15 0.77
C ASP A 160 5.37 -12.66 1.02
N ILE A 161 4.11 -12.36 1.33
CA ILE A 161 3.67 -11.03 1.73
C ILE A 161 3.25 -11.10 3.19
N VAL A 162 4.11 -10.58 4.06
CA VAL A 162 3.93 -10.61 5.52
C VAL A 162 3.61 -9.21 6.02
N VAL A 163 2.54 -9.08 6.81
CA VAL A 163 2.23 -7.91 7.64
C VAL A 163 2.40 -8.30 9.09
N MET A 164 3.42 -7.74 9.74
CA MET A 164 3.68 -7.92 11.18
C MET A 164 3.43 -6.61 11.93
N GLU A 165 2.72 -6.67 13.05
CA GLU A 165 2.69 -5.57 14.01
C GLU A 165 3.57 -5.91 15.23
N LEU A 166 4.83 -5.46 15.19
CA LEU A 166 5.63 -5.26 16.40
C LEU A 166 5.73 -3.75 16.67
N PRO A 167 5.75 -3.30 17.94
CA PRO A 167 5.75 -1.88 18.32
C PRO A 167 7.00 -1.08 17.89
N VAL A 168 7.86 -1.59 17.00
CA VAL A 168 9.12 -0.90 16.62
C VAL A 168 9.36 -0.85 15.10
N PHE A 169 8.55 -1.51 14.25
CA PHE A 169 8.91 -1.63 12.82
C PHE A 169 7.74 -1.52 11.82
N SER A 170 6.66 -0.78 12.14
CA SER A 170 5.63 -0.49 11.13
C SER A 170 6.04 0.64 10.18
N ARG A 171 7.06 0.42 9.33
CA ARG A 171 7.34 1.29 8.17
C ARG A 171 7.90 0.55 6.94
N TRP A 172 7.80 -0.77 6.85
CA TRP A 172 8.22 -1.48 5.63
C TRP A 172 7.41 -2.75 5.42
N VAL A 173 6.26 -2.64 4.73
CA VAL A 173 5.62 -3.80 4.11
C VAL A 173 5.55 -3.55 2.60
N GLY A 174 6.41 -4.26 1.86
CA GLY A 174 6.20 -4.54 0.44
C GLY A 174 7.23 -4.03 -0.57
N ALA A 175 8.10 -3.09 -0.22
CA ALA A 175 9.30 -2.87 -1.02
C ALA A 175 10.48 -3.21 -0.12
N LYS A 176 11.52 -3.89 -0.60
CA LYS A 176 12.79 -3.76 0.11
C LYS A 176 13.10 -2.28 0.03
N ALA A 177 13.35 -1.66 1.18
CA ALA A 177 13.85 -0.31 1.18
C ALA A 177 15.05 -0.23 0.25
N PRO A 178 15.15 0.83 -0.58
CA PRO A 178 16.39 1.03 -1.31
C PRO A 178 17.49 1.04 -0.25
N LYS A 179 18.47 0.14 -0.39
CA LYS A 179 19.55 -0.06 0.58
C LYS A 179 20.16 1.26 1.09
N PRO A 180 20.32 2.32 0.25
CA PRO A 180 20.72 3.65 0.72
C PRO A 180 19.84 4.22 1.85
N LYS A 181 18.52 4.14 1.75
CA LYS A 181 17.61 4.66 2.78
C LYS A 181 17.67 3.86 4.08
N MET A 182 17.99 2.57 4.01
CA MET A 182 18.20 1.76 5.22
C MET A 182 19.49 2.20 5.91
N ALA A 183 20.57 2.33 5.14
CA ALA A 183 21.86 2.77 5.65
C ALA A 183 21.79 4.17 6.25
N GLU A 184 21.03 5.08 5.65
CA GLU A 184 20.74 6.41 6.20
C GLU A 184 20.01 6.32 7.56
N GLY A 185 19.01 5.45 7.69
CA GLY A 185 18.31 5.22 8.96
C GLY A 185 19.18 4.58 10.04
N ASP A 186 20.04 3.64 9.64
CA ASP A 186 21.05 3.04 10.51
C ASP A 186 22.06 4.09 11.01
N ILE A 187 22.53 4.96 10.12
CA ILE A 187 23.44 6.08 10.46
C ILE A 187 22.76 7.07 11.41
N ALA A 188 21.49 7.42 11.17
CA ALA A 188 20.74 8.30 12.06
C ALA A 188 20.60 7.70 13.48
N THR A 189 20.33 6.39 13.55
CA THR A 189 20.26 5.69 14.82
C THR A 189 21.62 5.70 15.53
N LEU A 190 22.71 5.42 14.81
CA LEU A 190 24.07 5.47 15.36
C LEU A 190 24.44 6.87 15.87
N ARG A 191 24.03 7.93 15.16
CA ARG A 191 24.19 9.32 15.60
C ARG A 191 23.50 9.56 16.94
N ASP A 192 22.23 9.20 17.07
CA ASP A 192 21.48 9.43 18.31
C ASP A 192 22.18 8.76 19.51
N GLY A 193 22.70 7.54 19.33
CA GLY A 193 23.50 6.86 20.34
C GLY A 193 24.82 7.56 20.66
N LEU A 194 25.53 8.09 19.65
CA LEU A 194 26.76 8.86 19.84
C LEU A 194 26.51 10.17 20.59
N ASP A 195 25.41 10.85 20.32
CA ASP A 195 25.03 12.09 20.98
C ASP A 195 24.64 11.86 22.43
N LEU A 196 23.91 10.78 22.73
CA LEU A 196 23.64 10.35 24.10
C LEU A 196 24.93 10.01 24.85
N PHE A 197 25.88 9.32 24.21
CA PHE A 197 27.17 9.03 24.80
C PHE A 197 27.94 10.32 25.12
N ARG A 198 27.96 11.29 24.20
CA ARG A 198 28.56 12.61 24.40
C ARG A 198 27.89 13.35 25.55
N LEU A 199 26.56 13.29 25.66
CA LEU A 199 25.83 13.94 26.74
C LEU A 199 26.27 13.39 28.12
N HIS A 200 26.49 12.08 28.21
CA HIS A 200 26.88 11.43 29.47
C HIS A 200 28.37 11.58 29.81
N HIS A 201 29.25 11.54 28.80
CA HIS A 201 30.71 11.51 28.99
C HIS A 201 31.43 12.81 28.61
N GLY A 202 30.73 13.79 28.05
CA GLY A 202 31.31 15.05 27.54
C GLY A 202 32.21 14.88 26.31
N ARG A 203 32.32 13.68 25.74
CA ARG A 203 33.17 13.35 24.60
C ARG A 203 32.54 12.29 23.71
N TYR A 204 32.93 12.25 22.44
CA TYR A 204 32.64 11.11 21.56
C TYR A 204 33.59 9.92 21.84
N PRO A 205 33.20 8.68 21.47
CA PRO A 205 34.07 7.51 21.57
C PRO A 205 35.37 7.65 20.79
N THR A 206 36.46 7.07 21.28
CA THR A 206 37.73 7.06 20.55
C THR A 206 37.72 6.04 19.41
N ALA A 207 38.62 6.17 18.44
CA ALA A 207 38.75 5.19 17.35
C ALA A 207 39.05 3.76 17.83
N LYS A 208 39.67 3.61 19.02
CA LYS A 208 39.92 2.30 19.65
C LYS A 208 38.69 1.71 20.32
N GLU A 209 37.83 2.55 20.89
CA GLU A 209 36.56 2.13 21.49
C GLU A 209 35.51 1.82 20.41
N GLY A 210 35.45 2.68 19.38
CA GLY A 210 34.56 2.57 18.23
C GLY A 210 33.07 2.61 18.59
N LEU A 211 32.23 2.15 17.66
CA LEU A 211 30.76 2.09 17.83
C LEU A 211 30.30 0.99 18.80
N ALA A 212 31.19 0.06 19.16
CA ALA A 212 30.84 -1.08 20.00
C ALA A 212 30.39 -0.67 21.42
N ILE A 213 30.82 0.51 21.88
CA ILE A 213 30.46 1.03 23.20
C ILE A 213 28.98 1.39 23.32
N LEU A 214 28.32 1.70 22.21
CA LEU A 214 26.90 2.09 22.19
C LEU A 214 25.97 0.94 22.58
N TYR A 215 26.41 -0.31 22.37
CA TYR A 215 25.64 -1.51 22.69
C TYR A 215 25.88 -2.05 24.08
N ARG A 216 26.87 -1.51 24.79
CA ARG A 216 27.19 -1.94 26.15
C ARG A 216 26.43 -1.05 27.11
N THR A 217 25.68 -1.65 28.02
CA THR A 217 25.12 -0.92 29.14
C THR A 217 26.27 -0.38 30.00
N PRO A 218 26.46 0.94 30.09
CA PRO A 218 27.54 1.49 30.91
C PRO A 218 27.24 1.22 32.39
N ARG A 219 28.30 1.12 33.20
CA ARG A 219 28.18 0.83 34.63
C ARG A 219 27.40 1.96 35.31
N GLY A 220 26.18 1.67 35.74
CA GLY A 220 25.28 2.62 36.40
C GLY A 220 24.12 3.15 35.53
N ALA A 221 24.03 2.82 34.24
CA ALA A 221 22.85 3.12 33.44
C ALA A 221 21.85 1.95 33.42
N SER A 222 20.57 2.29 33.34
CA SER A 222 19.48 1.30 33.29
C SER A 222 19.32 0.66 31.91
N GLN A 223 19.81 1.29 30.84
CA GLN A 223 19.63 0.86 29.45
C GLN A 223 20.88 1.20 28.60
N PRO A 224 21.19 0.41 27.55
CA PRO A 224 22.26 0.75 26.60
C PRO A 224 21.91 2.00 25.79
N TYR A 225 22.91 2.63 25.17
CA TYR A 225 22.69 3.82 24.32
C TYR A 225 21.94 3.48 23.04
N LEU A 226 22.05 2.23 22.57
CA LEU A 226 21.31 1.69 21.44
C LEU A 226 20.70 0.34 21.77
N ASP A 227 19.40 0.21 21.50
CA ASP A 227 18.65 -1.05 21.69
C ASP A 227 18.98 -2.10 20.62
N ARG A 228 19.38 -1.66 19.42
CA ARG A 228 19.69 -2.55 18.29
C ARG A 228 21.18 -2.51 17.97
N LYS A 229 21.77 -3.70 17.83
CA LYS A 229 23.15 -3.87 17.36
C LYS A 229 23.25 -3.64 15.84
N ILE A 230 23.75 -2.49 15.43
CA ILE A 230 24.04 -2.14 14.02
C ILE A 230 25.53 -2.41 13.76
N SER A 231 25.85 -3.62 13.29
CA SER A 231 27.25 -4.02 13.01
C SER A 231 27.65 -3.83 11.55
N PHE A 232 26.70 -4.03 10.64
CA PHE A 232 26.93 -4.02 9.20
C PHE A 232 25.89 -3.18 8.51
N ASP A 233 26.27 -2.58 7.40
CA ASP A 233 25.38 -1.87 6.52
C ASP A 233 24.52 -2.85 5.68
N PRO A 234 23.50 -2.35 4.95
CA PRO A 234 22.62 -3.19 4.13
C PRO A 234 23.30 -3.94 2.98
N TRP A 235 24.58 -3.65 2.71
CA TRP A 235 25.40 -4.32 1.70
C TRP A 235 26.38 -5.33 2.31
N GLY A 236 26.43 -5.45 3.64
CA GLY A 236 27.34 -6.33 4.37
C GLY A 236 28.71 -5.70 4.66
N GLY A 237 28.90 -4.42 4.33
CA GLY A 237 30.04 -3.62 4.75
C GLY A 237 29.93 -3.24 6.23
N SER A 238 31.04 -2.78 6.82
CA SER A 238 31.03 -2.23 8.20
C SER A 238 30.98 -0.71 8.15
N TYR A 239 30.23 -0.12 9.08
CA TYR A 239 30.23 1.33 9.25
C TYR A 239 31.60 1.81 9.71
N ARG A 240 32.11 2.84 9.03
CA ARG A 240 33.40 3.45 9.37
C ARG A 240 33.15 4.65 10.26
N TYR A 241 33.65 4.53 11.49
CA TYR A 241 33.63 5.61 12.46
C TYR A 241 35.02 6.19 12.64
N THR A 242 35.16 7.50 12.48
CA THR A 242 36.38 8.24 12.80
C THR A 242 36.03 9.44 13.70
N THR A 243 36.88 9.71 14.69
CA THR A 243 36.70 10.83 15.62
C THR A 243 37.85 11.83 15.49
N GLY A 244 37.54 13.12 15.56
CA GLY A 244 38.48 14.24 15.40
C GLY A 244 38.47 15.23 16.58
N ARG A 245 38.86 16.49 16.34
CA ARG A 245 38.92 17.58 17.34
C ARG A 245 37.51 18.01 17.82
N GLY A 246 36.80 17.13 18.52
CA GLY A 246 35.48 17.40 19.10
C GLY A 246 34.28 16.98 18.25
N GLY A 247 34.54 16.34 17.11
CA GLY A 247 33.53 15.87 16.17
C GLY A 247 33.77 14.43 15.73
N TYR A 248 32.83 13.89 14.97
CA TYR A 248 32.94 12.55 14.41
C TYR A 248 32.52 12.52 12.95
N ARG A 249 32.93 11.46 12.27
CA ARG A 249 32.57 11.15 10.89
C ARG A 249 32.15 9.69 10.84
N LEU A 250 30.95 9.47 10.33
CA LEU A 250 30.35 8.16 10.17
C LEU A 250 30.04 7.96 8.69
N SER A 251 30.62 6.93 8.07
CA SER A 251 30.44 6.65 6.65
C SER A 251 30.15 5.19 6.34
N SER A 252 29.35 4.97 5.29
CA SER A 252 29.18 3.70 4.58
C SER A 252 29.48 3.93 3.09
N TYR A 253 30.28 3.05 2.52
CA TYR A 253 30.74 3.12 1.12
C TYR A 253 29.79 2.41 0.14
N GLY A 254 28.57 2.07 0.56
CA GLY A 254 27.60 1.41 -0.31
C GLY A 254 28.04 0.02 -0.78
N ALA A 255 27.51 -0.42 -1.94
CA ALA A 255 27.67 -1.80 -2.42
C ALA A 255 29.10 -2.20 -2.80
N ASP A 256 29.92 -1.26 -3.26
CA ASP A 256 31.25 -1.54 -3.79
C ASP A 256 32.36 -1.42 -2.74
N GLY A 257 32.02 -0.93 -1.53
CA GLY A 257 32.96 -0.77 -0.43
C GLY A 257 34.07 0.24 -0.72
N LYS A 258 33.93 1.06 -1.77
CA LYS A 258 34.91 2.05 -2.21
C LYS A 258 34.34 3.44 -2.01
N ARG A 259 35.25 4.40 -1.82
CA ARG A 259 34.87 5.80 -1.72
C ARG A 259 34.39 6.30 -3.09
N GLY A 260 33.15 6.74 -3.15
CA GLY A 260 32.51 7.39 -4.26
C GLY A 260 31.68 6.43 -5.12
N GLY A 261 30.66 6.97 -5.78
CA GLY A 261 29.78 6.20 -6.65
C GLY A 261 28.44 6.92 -6.86
N LYS A 262 27.51 6.26 -7.55
CA LYS A 262 26.14 6.76 -7.76
C LYS A 262 25.14 5.63 -7.49
N GLY A 263 23.93 5.98 -7.08
CA GLY A 263 22.87 5.00 -6.82
C GLY A 263 23.19 4.12 -5.62
N GLU A 264 23.26 2.80 -5.81
CA GLU A 264 23.56 1.85 -4.73
C GLU A 264 25.03 1.85 -4.28
N ASN A 265 25.91 2.47 -5.06
CA ASN A 265 27.33 2.67 -4.72
C ASN A 265 27.58 4.07 -4.17
N ALA A 266 26.52 4.87 -3.94
CA ALA A 266 26.71 6.20 -3.39
C ALA A 266 27.14 6.08 -1.92
N ASP A 267 28.25 6.75 -1.58
CA ASP A 267 28.66 6.92 -0.20
C ASP A 267 27.59 7.67 0.58
N ILE A 268 27.31 7.19 1.79
CA ILE A 268 26.50 7.92 2.77
C ILE A 268 27.44 8.28 3.91
N GLU A 269 27.66 9.59 4.07
CA GLU A 269 28.56 10.15 5.06
C GLU A 269 27.84 11.23 5.88
N VAL A 270 28.00 11.16 7.19
CA VAL A 270 27.57 12.18 8.14
C VAL A 270 28.78 12.64 8.93
N GLN A 271 28.91 13.95 9.07
CA GLN A 271 29.95 14.61 9.86
C GLN A 271 29.32 15.64 10.79
N GLU A 272 29.88 15.77 11.99
CA GLU A 272 29.42 16.69 13.04
C GLU A 272 30.60 17.31 13.77
#